data_AF-A0A957WEL1-F1
#
_entry.id   AF-A0A957WEL1-F1
#
_cell.length_a   1.000
_cell.length_b   1.000
_cell.length_c   1.000
_cell.angle_alpha   90.00
_cell.angle_beta   90.00
_cell.angle_gamma   90.00
#
_symmetry.space_group_name_H-M   'P 1'
#
loop_
_entity.id
_entity.type
_entity.pdbx_description
1 polymer ?
#
loop_
_entity_poly.entity_id
_entity_poly.type
_entity_poly.pdbx_seq_one_letter_code
_entity_poly.pdbx_strand_id
1 'polypeptide(L)'
;MPETGARLIAIQDNRALQTMNWNKDESQILAIGIQGVRQYYTHLKDLITLGCERVNRNLTEAEWSQFFSDDPYRATCPDMPVPEE
;
A
#
# COMPACT_ATOMS: atom_id res chain seq x y z
N MET A 1 7.39 30.93 -5.56
CA MET A 1 7.93 29.77 -6.31
C MET A 1 7.93 28.60 -5.34
N PRO A 2 7.25 27.47 -5.60
CA PRO A 2 7.34 26.34 -4.69
C PRO A 2 8.76 25.78 -4.76
N GLU A 3 9.37 25.52 -3.61
CA GLU A 3 10.75 25.03 -3.52
C GLU A 3 10.84 23.62 -4.13
N THR A 4 11.48 23.53 -5.30
CA THR A 4 11.83 22.24 -5.91
C THR A 4 12.82 21.51 -5.01
N GLY A 5 12.49 20.29 -4.60
CA GLY A 5 13.35 19.42 -3.77
C GLY A 5 12.78 19.04 -2.41
N ALA A 6 11.56 19.46 -2.06
CA ALA A 6 10.91 19.02 -0.84
C ALA A 6 10.69 17.49 -0.87
N ARG A 7 11.23 16.80 0.12
CA ARG A 7 11.02 15.36 0.32
C ARG A 7 9.54 15.11 0.64
N LEU A 8 8.86 14.35 -0.22
CA LEU A 8 7.45 13.99 -0.04
C LEU A 8 7.28 12.76 0.86
N ILE A 9 8.05 11.71 0.59
CA ILE A 9 7.98 10.44 1.31
C ILE A 9 9.38 9.81 1.39
N ALA A 10 9.62 8.98 2.40
CA ALA A 10 10.70 8.00 2.31
C ALA A 10 10.17 6.63 2.69
N ILE A 11 10.65 5.64 1.97
CA ILE A 11 10.42 4.24 2.24
C ILE A 11 11.66 3.75 3.00
N GLN A 12 11.44 3.21 4.21
CA GLN A 12 12.50 2.61 5.00
C GLN A 12 12.36 1.09 5.01
N ASP A 13 13.46 0.40 4.73
CA ASP A 13 13.59 -1.04 4.87
C ASP A 13 14.79 -1.34 5.77
N ASN A 14 14.58 -2.08 6.86
CA ASN A 14 15.62 -2.44 7.82
C ASN A 14 16.53 -3.57 7.33
N ARG A 15 16.38 -4.01 6.08
CA ARG A 15 17.18 -5.09 5.47
C ARG A 15 18.27 -4.54 4.57
N ALA A 16 19.35 -5.30 4.44
CA ALA A 16 20.41 -4.99 3.48
C ALA A 16 19.92 -5.22 2.04
N LEU A 17 19.74 -4.13 1.30
CA LEU A 17 19.43 -4.11 -0.12
C LEU A 17 20.71 -3.87 -0.93
N GLN A 18 20.84 -4.54 -2.07
CA GLN A 18 21.99 -4.40 -2.97
C GLN A 18 21.71 -3.42 -4.11
N THR A 19 20.49 -3.45 -4.65
CA THR A 19 20.07 -2.56 -5.73
C THR A 19 18.60 -2.18 -5.59
N MET A 20 18.25 -1.01 -6.09
CA MET A 20 16.89 -0.48 -6.18
C MET A 20 16.74 0.18 -7.55
N ASN A 21 15.72 -0.22 -8.30
CA ASN A 21 15.48 0.29 -9.65
C ASN A 21 14.04 0.75 -9.77
N TRP A 22 13.85 1.91 -10.39
CA TRP A 22 12.54 2.45 -10.72
C TRP A 22 12.02 1.84 -12.01
N ASN A 23 10.71 1.67 -12.11
CA ASN A 23 10.06 1.49 -13.41
C ASN A 23 9.90 2.84 -14.13
N LYS A 24 9.52 2.80 -15.41
CA LYS A 24 9.55 3.97 -16.32
C LYS A 24 8.62 5.12 -15.88
N ASP A 25 7.49 4.79 -15.28
CA ASP A 25 6.45 5.73 -14.83
C ASP A 25 6.58 6.08 -13.34
N GLU A 26 7.65 5.63 -12.68
CA GLU A 26 7.97 5.90 -11.28
C GLU A 26 6.91 5.44 -10.26
N SER A 27 5.98 4.57 -10.68
CA SER A 27 4.96 4.01 -9.81
C SER A 27 5.52 2.92 -8.87
N GLN A 28 6.68 2.34 -9.21
CA GLN A 28 7.22 1.19 -8.51
C GLN A 28 8.75 1.22 -8.40
N ILE A 29 9.24 0.63 -7.30
CA ILE A 29 10.66 0.36 -7.08
C ILE A 29 10.84 -1.15 -6.88
N LEU A 30 11.68 -1.76 -7.71
CA LEU A 30 12.13 -3.12 -7.52
C LEU A 30 13.46 -3.10 -6.76
N ALA A 31 13.46 -3.67 -5.56
CA ALA A 31 14.63 -3.80 -4.71
C ALA A 31 15.07 -5.26 -4.64
N ILE A 32 16.37 -5.49 -4.81
CA ILE A 32 16.98 -6.82 -4.69
C ILE A 32 17.96 -6.78 -3.53
N GLY A 33 17.84 -7.72 -2.61
CA GLY A 33 18.75 -7.90 -1.49
C GLY A 33 19.04 -9.37 -1.24
N ILE A 34 19.85 -9.63 -0.22
CA ILE A 34 20.25 -11.00 0.17
C ILE A 34 19.06 -11.87 0.58
N GLN A 35 17.98 -11.26 1.07
CA GLN A 35 16.77 -11.95 1.51
C GLN A 35 15.71 -12.09 0.41
N GLY A 36 16.05 -11.74 -0.83
CA GLY A 36 15.17 -11.85 -2.00
C GLY A 36 14.79 -10.51 -2.62
N VAL A 37 13.70 -10.55 -3.39
CA VAL A 37 13.20 -9.42 -4.19
C VAL A 37 12.01 -8.78 -3.48
N ARG A 38 11.94 -7.45 -3.56
CA ARG A 38 10.84 -6.65 -3.00
C ARG A 38 10.37 -5.64 -4.00
N GLN A 39 9.06 -5.45 -4.02
CA GLN A 39 8.40 -4.47 -4.85
C GLN A 39 7.75 -3.44 -3.94
N TYR A 40 8.12 -2.18 -4.13
CA TYR A 40 7.52 -1.05 -3.46
C TYR A 40 6.66 -0.28 -4.45
N TYR A 41 5.55 0.26 -3.95
CA TYR A 41 4.65 1.12 -4.71
C TYR A 41 4.73 2.53 -4.13
N THR A 42 4.79 3.52 -5.00
CA THR A 42 4.99 4.92 -4.59
C THR A 42 3.68 5.66 -4.35
N HIS A 43 2.57 5.09 -4.82
CA HIS A 43 1.22 5.59 -4.58
C HIS A 43 0.40 4.61 -3.74
N LEU A 44 -0.25 5.13 -2.68
CA LEU A 44 -1.15 4.35 -1.82
C LEU A 44 -2.28 3.68 -2.62
N LYS A 45 -2.77 4.34 -3.68
CA LYS A 45 -3.83 3.80 -4.53
C LYS A 45 -3.44 2.47 -5.17
N ASP A 46 -2.18 2.33 -5.61
CA ASP A 46 -1.70 1.10 -6.23
C ASP A 46 -1.64 -0.04 -5.22
N LEU A 47 -1.21 0.25 -3.98
CA LEU A 47 -1.25 -0.70 -2.87
C LEU A 47 -2.67 -1.17 -2.55
N ILE A 48 -3.63 -0.25 -2.51
CA ILE A 48 -5.04 -0.58 -2.28
C ILE A 48 -5.56 -1.48 -3.40
N THR A 49 -5.34 -1.13 -4.67
CA THR A 49 -5.76 -1.94 -5.83
C THR A 49 -5.23 -3.36 -5.73
N LEU A 50 -3.94 -3.53 -5.45
CA LEU A 50 -3.32 -4.86 -5.31
C LEU A 50 -3.82 -5.65 -4.11
N GLY A 51 -4.14 -4.98 -3.00
CA GLY A 51 -4.81 -5.59 -1.87
C GLY A 51 -6.19 -6.10 -2.27
N CYS A 52 -6.96 -5.28 -2.99
CA CYS A 52 -8.30 -5.62 -3.45
C CYS A 52 -8.34 -6.77 -4.44
N GLU A 53 -7.30 -6.97 -5.26
CA GLU A 53 -7.17 -8.14 -6.12
C GLU A 53 -6.96 -9.46 -5.37
N ARG A 54 -6.55 -9.42 -4.09
CA ARG A 54 -6.15 -10.60 -3.31
C ARG A 54 -7.16 -11.01 -2.24
N VAL A 55 -8.00 -10.09 -1.80
CA VAL A 55 -9.01 -10.36 -0.78
C VAL A 55 -10.31 -10.84 -1.41
N ASN A 56 -11.09 -11.63 -0.66
CA ASN A 56 -12.38 -12.14 -1.13
C ASN A 56 -13.59 -11.35 -0.60
N ARG A 57 -13.38 -10.40 0.33
CA ARG A 57 -14.42 -9.59 0.98
C ARG A 57 -13.81 -8.34 1.63
N ASN A 58 -14.65 -7.34 1.88
CA ASN A 58 -14.34 -6.24 2.79
C ASN A 58 -14.41 -6.69 4.25
N LEU A 59 -13.88 -5.88 5.16
CA LEU A 59 -14.12 -6.03 6.60
C LEU A 59 -15.60 -5.84 6.92
N THR A 60 -16.09 -6.49 7.98
CA THR A 60 -17.38 -6.14 8.57
C THR A 60 -17.27 -4.84 9.38
N GLU A 61 -18.39 -4.24 9.78
CA GLU A 61 -18.40 -3.05 10.64
C GLU A 61 -17.73 -3.31 12.00
N ALA A 62 -17.95 -4.52 12.57
CA ALA A 62 -17.33 -4.95 13.81
C ALA A 62 -15.80 -5.09 13.67
N GLU A 63 -15.32 -5.72 12.59
CA GLU A 63 -13.89 -5.83 12.29
C GLU A 63 -13.25 -4.46 12.05
N TRP A 64 -13.93 -3.58 11.30
CA TRP A 64 -13.48 -2.22 11.06
C TRP A 64 -13.28 -1.46 12.37
N SER A 65 -14.26 -1.51 13.26
CA SER A 65 -14.22 -0.81 14.55
C SER A 65 -13.09 -1.29 15.47
N GLN A 66 -12.60 -2.53 15.30
CA GLN A 66 -11.44 -3.03 16.06
C GLN A 66 -10.14 -2.35 15.67
N PHE A 67 -9.98 -1.96 14.41
CA PHE A 67 -8.74 -1.37 13.87
C PHE A 67 -8.84 0.15 13.67
N PHE A 68 -10.05 0.66 13.46
CA PHE A 68 -10.34 2.05 13.06
C PHE A 68 -11.47 2.63 13.91
N SER A 69 -11.36 2.54 15.24
CA SER A 69 -12.44 2.87 16.18
C SER A 69 -13.01 4.28 16.07
N ASP A 70 -12.22 5.23 15.56
CA ASP A 70 -12.63 6.64 15.42
C ASP A 70 -13.13 6.99 14.01
N ASP A 71 -13.03 6.06 13.05
CA ASP A 71 -13.41 6.30 11.66
C ASP A 71 -14.76 5.64 11.34
N PRO A 72 -15.68 6.35 10.65
CA PRO A 72 -16.90 5.72 10.16
C PRO A 72 -16.57 4.58 9.19
N TYR A 73 -17.37 3.51 9.25
CA TYR A 73 -17.20 2.37 8.36
C TYR A 73 -17.20 2.79 6.89
N ARG A 74 -16.25 2.23 6.13
CA ARG A 74 -16.22 2.34 4.66
C ARG A 74 -15.67 1.06 4.05
N ALA A 75 -16.30 0.62 2.96
CA ALA A 75 -15.72 -0.42 2.12
C ALA A 75 -14.39 0.07 1.53
N THR A 76 -13.34 -0.74 1.64
CA THR A 76 -12.00 -0.42 1.11
C THR A 76 -11.86 -0.87 -0.34
N CYS A 77 -12.51 -1.99 -0.70
CA CYS A 77 -12.49 -2.58 -2.03
C CYS A 77 -13.88 -2.48 -2.68
N PRO A 78 -14.08 -1.58 -3.68
CA PRO A 78 -15.39 -1.31 -4.25
C PRO A 78 -16.09 -2.53 -4.88
N ASP A 79 -15.31 -3.45 -5.46
CA ASP A 79 -15.83 -4.61 -6.19
C ASP A 79 -16.00 -5.85 -5.31
N MET A 80 -15.66 -5.76 -4.02
CA MET A 80 -15.73 -6.89 -3.07
C MET A 80 -16.96 -6.79 -2.18
N PRO A 81 -17.60 -7.92 -1.84
CA PRO A 81 -18.78 -7.91 -1.00
C PRO A 81 -18.45 -7.39 0.40
N VAL A 82 -19.40 -6.67 0.99
CA VAL A 82 -19.44 -6.36 2.43
C VAL A 82 -20.24 -7.48 3.10
N PRO A 83 -19.64 -8.28 4.00
CA PRO A 83 -20.37 -9.33 4.70
C PRO A 83 -21.34 -8.72 5.72
N GLU A 84 -22.44 -9.41 5.95
CA GLU A 84 -23.27 -9.19 7.15
C GLU A 84 -22.47 -9.61 8.40
N GLU A 85 -22.76 -8.95 9.53
CA GLU A 85 -21.99 -9.05 10.80
C GLU A 85 -21.60 -10.47 11.24
#